data_AF-A0A453LLJ1-F1
#
_entry.id   AF-A0A453LLJ1-F1
#
_cell.length_a   1.000
_cell.length_b   1.000
_cell.length_c   1.000
_cell.angle_alpha   90.00
_cell.angle_beta   90.00
_cell.angle_gamma   90.00
#
_symmetry.space_group_name_H-M   'P 1'
#
loop_
_entity.id
_entity.type
_entity.pdbx_description
1 polymer ?
#
loop_
_entity_poly.entity_id
_entity_poly.type
_entity_poly.pdbx_seq_one_letter_code
_entity_poly.pdbx_strand_id
1 'polypeptide(L)'
;VRYVRNFTDIDDKIIARANQLGEDPFSLSKRYSDDFLSDMAHLQCLPPSVEPRVSDHIDQIVTMIKQIIDNGCAYVVSGDVYFSVDNFPEYGKLSGRKLDDNRAGERVAVDDRKKNPADFALWK
;
A
#
# COMPACT_ATOMS: atom_id res chain seq x y z
N VAL A 1 0.53 -26.42 0.51
CA VAL A 1 1.05 -25.04 0.64
C VAL A 1 -0.16 -24.10 0.64
N ARG A 2 -0.18 -23.08 1.49
CA ARG A 2 -1.19 -21.99 1.43
C ARG A 2 -0.53 -20.77 0.82
N TYR A 3 -0.79 -20.51 -0.45
CA TYR A 3 -0.22 -19.38 -1.18
C TYR A 3 -1.23 -18.23 -1.23
N VAL A 4 -0.83 -17.05 -0.77
CA VAL A 4 -1.65 -15.83 -0.76
C VAL A 4 -0.97 -14.77 -1.62
N ARG A 5 -1.71 -14.20 -2.58
CA ARG A 5 -1.28 -13.09 -3.46
C ARG A 5 -2.42 -12.10 -3.54
N ASN A 6 -2.20 -10.81 -3.31
CA ASN A 6 -3.28 -9.82 -3.40
C ASN A 6 -3.37 -9.18 -4.79
N PHE A 7 -4.52 -8.57 -5.08
CA PHE A 7 -4.64 -7.50 -6.06
C PHE A 7 -4.72 -6.16 -5.34
N THR A 8 -3.92 -5.19 -5.79
CA THR A 8 -4.08 -3.78 -5.42
C THR A 8 -5.01 -3.14 -6.43
N ASP A 9 -6.28 -2.99 -6.07
CA ASP A 9 -7.33 -2.48 -6.95
C ASP A 9 -7.79 -1.06 -6.61
N ILE A 10 -7.15 -0.44 -5.61
CA ILE A 10 -7.25 0.97 -5.24
C ILE A 10 -5.82 1.52 -5.13
N ASP A 11 -5.45 2.47 -6.00
CA ASP A 11 -4.14 3.14 -6.02
C ASP A 11 -4.25 4.47 -6.78
N ASP A 12 -3.39 5.44 -6.44
CA ASP A 12 -3.31 6.75 -7.12
C ASP A 12 -3.14 6.60 -8.64
N LYS A 13 -2.36 5.59 -9.10
CA LYS A 13 -2.16 5.33 -10.53
C LYS A 13 -3.40 4.79 -11.22
N ILE A 14 -4.17 3.95 -10.52
CA ILE A 14 -5.44 3.42 -11.03
C ILE A 14 -6.43 4.57 -11.19
N ILE A 15 -6.59 5.40 -10.16
CA ILE A 15 -7.49 6.57 -10.17
C ILE A 15 -7.10 7.54 -11.28
N ALA A 16 -5.80 7.86 -11.38
CA ALA A 16 -5.31 8.77 -12.43
C ALA A 16 -5.56 8.20 -13.84
N ARG A 17 -5.34 6.90 -14.04
CA ARG A 17 -5.56 6.27 -15.35
C ARG A 17 -7.04 6.16 -15.71
N ALA A 18 -7.90 5.82 -14.74
CA ALA A 18 -9.34 5.76 -14.91
C ALA A 18 -9.90 7.14 -15.31
N ASN A 19 -9.45 8.20 -14.64
CA ASN A 19 -9.81 9.59 -14.98
C ASN A 19 -9.38 9.98 -16.41
N GLN A 20 -8.18 9.57 -16.85
CA GLN A 20 -7.72 9.82 -18.22
C GLN A 20 -8.56 9.10 -19.28
N LEU A 21 -9.06 7.92 -18.94
CA LEU A 21 -9.87 7.08 -19.84
C LEU A 21 -11.36 7.37 -19.74
N GLY A 22 -11.80 8.16 -18.75
CA GLY A 22 -13.21 8.44 -18.50
C GLY A 22 -13.99 7.19 -18.07
N GLU A 23 -13.34 6.24 -17.39
CA GLU A 23 -13.95 5.01 -16.90
C GLU A 23 -13.90 4.92 -15.38
N ASP A 24 -14.72 4.03 -14.81
CA ASP A 24 -14.71 3.75 -13.38
C ASP A 24 -13.42 3.00 -12.97
N PRO A 25 -12.72 3.42 -11.90
CA PRO A 25 -11.46 2.80 -11.49
C PRO A 25 -11.60 1.33 -11.10
N PHE A 26 -12.73 0.90 -10.53
CA PHE A 26 -12.93 -0.52 -10.20
C PHE A 26 -13.10 -1.36 -11.45
N SER A 27 -13.79 -0.84 -12.46
CA SER A 27 -13.92 -1.47 -13.77
C SER A 27 -12.56 -1.61 -14.46
N LEU A 28 -11.72 -0.58 -14.38
CA LEU A 28 -10.35 -0.61 -14.90
C LEU A 28 -9.50 -1.66 -14.17
N SER A 29 -9.50 -1.65 -12.83
CA SER A 29 -8.78 -2.63 -12.01
C SER A 29 -9.22 -4.05 -12.33
N LYS A 30 -10.54 -4.29 -12.42
CA LYS A 30 -11.10 -5.60 -12.74
C LYS A 30 -10.61 -6.11 -14.09
N ARG A 31 -10.65 -5.26 -15.13
CA ARG A 31 -10.19 -5.63 -16.48
C ARG A 31 -8.73 -6.10 -16.46
N TYR A 32 -7.85 -5.33 -15.82
CA TYR A 32 -6.44 -5.72 -15.72
C TYR A 32 -6.20 -6.92 -14.78
N SER A 33 -7.01 -7.11 -13.74
CA SER A 33 -6.97 -8.35 -12.94
C SER A 33 -7.31 -9.57 -13.79
N ASP A 34 -8.37 -9.47 -14.61
CA ASP A 34 -8.82 -10.57 -15.48
C ASP A 34 -7.77 -10.89 -16.56
N ASP A 35 -7.18 -9.86 -17.18
CA ASP A 35 -6.08 -10.02 -18.15
C ASP A 35 -4.87 -10.72 -17.51
N PHE A 36 -4.46 -10.28 -16.31
CA PHE A 36 -3.36 -10.90 -15.58
C PHE A 36 -3.65 -12.37 -15.24
N LEU A 37 -4.88 -12.71 -14.85
CA LEU A 37 -5.25 -14.10 -14.59
C LEU A 37 -5.19 -14.96 -15.85
N SER A 38 -5.62 -14.41 -16.99
CA SER A 38 -5.48 -15.07 -18.29
C SER A 38 -4.01 -15.32 -18.63
N ASP A 39 -3.15 -14.32 -18.47
CA ASP A 39 -1.71 -14.44 -18.72
C ASP A 39 -1.04 -15.48 -17.80
N MET A 40 -1.37 -15.49 -16.52
CA MET A 40 -0.87 -16.49 -15.57
C MET A 40 -1.29 -17.91 -15.95
N ALA A 41 -2.53 -18.09 -16.44
CA ALA A 41 -3.01 -19.37 -16.93
C ALA A 41 -2.27 -19.80 -18.21
N HIS A 42 -2.01 -18.88 -19.14
CA HIS A 42 -1.22 -19.15 -20.35
C HIS A 42 0.22 -19.55 -20.03
N LEU A 43 0.81 -18.97 -18.96
CA LEU A 43 2.13 -19.34 -18.45
C LEU A 43 2.12 -20.62 -17.59
N GLN A 44 0.98 -21.29 -17.46
CA GLN A 44 0.79 -22.49 -16.63
C GLN A 44 1.16 -22.29 -15.15
N CYS A 45 1.05 -21.06 -14.65
CA CYS A 45 1.22 -20.78 -13.24
C CYS A 45 0.06 -21.36 -12.43
N LEU A 46 0.38 -21.98 -11.29
CA LEU A 46 -0.67 -22.42 -10.35
C LEU A 46 -1.36 -21.21 -9.72
N PRO A 47 -2.70 -21.22 -9.60
CA PRO A 47 -3.41 -20.13 -8.93
C PRO A 47 -3.08 -20.10 -7.43
N PRO A 48 -3.15 -18.92 -6.78
CA PRO A 48 -3.02 -18.83 -5.34
C PRO A 48 -4.18 -19.54 -4.63
N SER A 49 -3.94 -19.93 -3.38
CA SER A 49 -4.99 -20.49 -2.51
C SER A 49 -5.99 -19.41 -2.06
N VAL A 50 -5.54 -18.15 -1.97
CA VAL A 50 -6.36 -16.99 -1.60
C VAL A 50 -5.86 -15.78 -2.39
N GLU A 51 -6.78 -15.02 -2.98
CA GLU A 51 -6.46 -13.83 -3.77
C GLU A 51 -7.30 -12.61 -3.33
N PRO A 52 -6.94 -11.95 -2.21
CA PRO A 52 -7.73 -10.85 -1.68
C PRO A 52 -7.55 -9.57 -2.52
N ARG A 53 -8.62 -8.78 -2.59
CA ARG A 53 -8.60 -7.40 -3.12
C ARG A 53 -8.54 -6.40 -1.97
N VAL A 54 -7.94 -5.23 -2.21
CA VAL A 54 -7.85 -4.17 -1.20
C VAL A 54 -9.25 -3.63 -0.89
N SER A 55 -10.10 -3.45 -1.91
CA SER A 55 -11.49 -3.01 -1.76
C SER A 55 -12.31 -3.83 -0.76
N ASP A 56 -12.02 -5.12 -0.66
CA ASP A 56 -12.79 -6.07 0.16
C ASP A 56 -12.26 -6.14 1.61
N HIS A 57 -11.17 -5.43 1.92
CA HIS A 57 -10.46 -5.53 3.20
C HIS A 57 -10.26 -4.19 3.91
N ILE A 58 -11.04 -3.17 3.53
CA ILE A 58 -10.92 -1.81 4.11
C ILE A 58 -11.12 -1.82 5.63
N ASP A 59 -12.10 -2.57 6.15
CA ASP A 59 -12.36 -2.64 7.58
C ASP A 59 -11.19 -3.25 8.38
N GLN A 60 -10.54 -4.26 7.80
CA GLN A 60 -9.34 -4.89 8.37
C GLN A 60 -8.15 -3.94 8.34
N ILE A 61 -7.97 -3.18 7.25
CA ILE A 61 -6.93 -2.14 7.14
C ILE A 61 -7.15 -1.08 8.23
N VAL A 62 -8.37 -0.55 8.37
CA VAL A 62 -8.71 0.44 9.41
C VAL A 62 -8.46 -0.12 10.81
N THR A 63 -8.82 -1.38 11.05
CA THR A 63 -8.59 -2.05 12.33
C THR A 63 -7.10 -2.17 12.64
N MET A 64 -6.28 -2.55 11.66
CA MET A 64 -4.83 -2.62 11.81
C MET A 64 -4.23 -1.25 12.08
N ILE A 65 -4.68 -0.20 11.38
CA ILE A 65 -4.20 1.17 11.60
C ILE A 65 -4.51 1.64 13.02
N LYS A 66 -5.72 1.35 13.54
CA LYS A 66 -6.06 1.65 14.94
C LYS A 66 -5.09 0.99 15.91
N GLN A 67 -4.76 -0.28 15.71
CA GLN A 67 -3.78 -0.98 16.55
C GLN A 67 -2.38 -0.35 16.48
N ILE A 68 -1.94 0.10 15.30
CA ILE A 68 -0.65 0.78 15.13
C ILE A 68 -0.64 2.12 15.89
N ILE A 69 -1.75 2.86 15.85
CA ILE A 69 -1.92 4.11 16.62
C ILE A 69 -1.88 3.80 18.13
N ASP A 70 -2.64 2.80 18.59
CA ASP A 70 -2.72 2.42 20.00
C ASP A 70 -1.36 1.98 20.56
N ASN A 71 -0.51 1.38 19.71
CA ASN A 71 0.87 1.00 20.05
C ASN A 71 1.85 2.18 19.99
N GLY A 72 1.40 3.39 19.67
CA GLY A 72 2.24 4.58 19.58
C GLY A 72 3.14 4.62 18.33
N CYS A 73 2.90 3.78 17.33
CA CYS A 73 3.70 3.69 16.10
C CYS A 73 3.13 4.50 14.93
N ALA A 74 2.04 5.23 15.15
CA ALA A 74 1.44 6.11 14.15
C ALA A 74 0.91 7.40 14.76
N TYR A 75 0.71 8.41 13.92
CA TYR A 75 0.15 9.69 14.31
C TYR A 75 -0.76 10.25 13.22
N VAL A 76 -1.74 11.06 13.64
CA VAL A 76 -2.72 11.70 12.74
C VAL A 76 -2.27 13.13 12.44
N VAL A 77 -2.34 13.54 11.17
CA VAL A 77 -2.15 14.94 10.77
C VAL A 77 -3.17 15.32 9.71
N SER A 78 -4.02 16.30 10.02
CA SER A 78 -5.00 16.87 9.08
C SER A 78 -5.93 15.83 8.42
N GLY A 79 -6.25 14.74 9.11
CA GLY A 79 -7.10 13.66 8.60
C GLY A 79 -6.34 12.45 8.05
N ASP A 80 -5.06 12.63 7.70
CA ASP A 80 -4.17 11.56 7.25
C ASP A 80 -3.56 10.83 8.45
N VAL A 81 -3.19 9.55 8.27
CA VAL A 81 -2.48 8.77 9.29
C VAL A 81 -1.12 8.36 8.73
N TYR A 82 -0.05 8.63 9.48
CA TYR A 82 1.32 8.27 9.13
C TYR A 82 1.92 7.30 10.14
N PHE A 83 2.72 6.34 9.65
CA PHE A 83 3.57 5.50 10.47
C PHE A 83 4.83 6.28 10.88
N SER A 84 5.14 6.29 12.17
CA SER A 84 6.36 6.92 12.72
C SER A 84 7.51 5.91 12.70
N VAL A 85 8.47 6.08 11.78
CA VAL A 85 9.60 5.15 11.69
C VAL A 85 10.51 5.21 12.92
N ASP A 86 10.60 6.36 13.57
CA ASP A 86 11.37 6.56 14.80
C ASP A 86 10.79 5.78 15.99
N ASN A 87 9.49 5.49 15.96
CA ASN A 87 8.82 4.71 16.99
C ASN A 87 8.89 3.20 16.74
N PHE A 88 9.62 2.76 15.71
CA PHE A 88 9.84 1.35 15.38
C PHE A 88 11.34 1.05 15.26
N PRO A 89 12.03 0.68 16.36
CA PRO A 89 13.49 0.52 16.38
C PRO A 89 14.06 -0.51 15.40
N GLU A 90 13.25 -1.47 14.94
CA GLU A 90 13.69 -2.48 13.96
C GLU A 90 13.50 -2.03 12.50
N TYR A 91 13.11 -0.78 12.24
CA TYR A 91 12.94 -0.26 10.89
C TYR A 91 14.25 -0.37 10.09
N GLY A 92 14.16 -0.86 8.85
CA GLY A 92 15.33 -1.09 8.00
C GLY A 92 16.00 -2.46 8.16
N LYS A 93 15.63 -3.27 9.17
CA LYS A 93 16.21 -4.61 9.40
C LYS A 93 16.13 -5.54 8.18
N LEU A 94 15.04 -5.46 7.41
CA LEU A 94 14.86 -6.29 6.21
C LEU A 94 15.76 -5.85 5.03
N SER A 95 15.94 -4.55 4.84
CA SER A 95 16.75 -4.01 3.73
C SER A 95 18.22 -3.84 4.08
N GLY A 96 18.58 -3.88 5.36
CA GLY A 96 19.92 -3.61 5.87
C GLY A 96 20.34 -2.13 5.79
N ARG A 97 19.42 -1.23 5.41
CA ARG A 97 19.71 0.21 5.29
C ARG A 97 19.45 0.92 6.61
N LYS A 98 20.32 1.88 6.96
CA LYS A 98 20.07 2.79 8.08
C LYS A 98 19.14 3.91 7.65
N LEU A 99 18.42 4.49 8.60
CA LEU A 99 17.56 5.66 8.35
C LEU A 99 18.37 6.84 7.77
N ASP A 100 19.60 7.03 8.24
CA ASP A 100 20.51 8.07 7.74
C ASP A 100 20.95 7.87 6.28
N ASP A 101 20.90 6.63 5.77
CA ASP A 101 21.20 6.30 4.37
C ASP A 101 19.97 6.51 3.45
N ASN A 102 18.77 6.63 4.03
CA ASN A 102 17.55 6.92 3.28
C ASN A 102 17.45 8.41 3.02
N ARG A 103 17.90 8.82 1.83
CA ARG A 103 17.64 10.16 1.29
C ARG A 103 16.13 10.35 1.10
N ALA A 104 15.51 11.04 2.05
CA ALA A 104 14.13 11.46 1.91
C ALA A 104 13.96 12.33 0.66
N GLY A 105 12.89 12.10 -0.10
CA GLY A 105 12.55 12.92 -1.28
C GLY A 105 13.03 12.40 -2.66
N GLU A 106 13.68 11.24 -2.77
CA GLU A 106 14.14 10.75 -4.09
C GLU A 106 13.02 10.28 -5.04
N ARG A 107 11.80 10.03 -4.55
CA ARG A 107 10.68 9.53 -5.39
C ARG A 107 9.31 10.18 -5.17
N VAL A 108 9.08 10.84 -4.03
CA VAL A 108 7.81 11.49 -3.68
C VAL A 108 8.15 12.81 -3.01
N ALA A 109 7.40 13.88 -3.31
CA ALA A 109 7.56 15.16 -2.64
C ALA A 109 7.47 14.97 -1.12
N VAL A 110 8.41 15.59 -0.38
CA VAL A 110 8.37 15.56 1.08
C VAL A 110 7.12 16.30 1.50
N ASP A 111 6.26 15.63 2.26
CA ASP A 111 5.12 16.26 2.90
C ASP A 111 5.63 16.90 4.19
N ASP A 112 5.73 18.22 4.19
CA ASP A 112 6.27 19.01 5.31
C ASP A 112 5.47 18.83 6.61
N ARG A 113 4.28 18.23 6.53
CA ARG A 113 3.46 17.89 7.69
C ARG A 113 3.99 16.67 8.47
N LYS A 114 4.91 15.90 7.88
CA LYS A 114 5.49 14.71 8.52
C LYS A 114 6.49 15.10 9.62
N LYS A 115 6.51 14.32 10.70
CA LYS A 115 7.49 14.52 11.79
C LYS A 115 8.88 14.08 11.36
N ASN A 116 8.95 12.97 10.64
CA ASN A 116 10.16 12.48 10.00
C ASN A 116 9.92 12.34 8.48
N PRO A 117 10.82 12.82 7.62
CA PRO A 117 10.69 12.66 6.17
C PRO A 117 10.58 11.21 5.67
N ALA A 118 11.04 10.22 6.45
CA ALA A 118 10.91 8.79 6.16
C ALA A 118 9.55 8.19 6.59
N ASP A 119 8.72 8.93 7.32
CA ASP A 119 7.36 8.50 7.68
C ASP A 119 6.52 8.29 6.41
N PHE A 120 5.65 7.29 6.44
CA PHE A 120 4.82 6.91 5.29
C PHE A 120 3.35 6.84 5.66
N ALA A 121 2.49 7.14 4.68
CA ALA A 121 1.05 7.15 4.90
C ALA A 121 0.53 5.71 5.12
N LEU A 122 -0.29 5.57 6.15
CA LEU A 122 -1.12 4.40 6.41
C LEU A 122 -2.55 4.64 5.90
N TRP A 123 -3.02 5.88 5.96
CA TRP A 123 -4.33 6.32 5.49
C TRP A 123 -4.25 7.73 4.91
N LYS A 124 -4.94 7.97 3.80
CA LYS A 124 -5.15 9.26 3.13
C LYS A 124 -6.65 9.47 2.91
#